data_AF-A0A5N5H6Y1-F1
#
_entry.id   AF-A0A5N5H6Y1-F1
#
_cell.length_a   1.000
_cell.length_b   1.000
_cell.length_c   1.000
_cell.angle_alpha   90.00
_cell.angle_beta   90.00
_cell.angle_gamma   90.00
#
_symmetry.space_group_name_H-M   'P 1'
#
loop_
_entity.id
_entity.type
_entity.pdbx_description
1 polymer ?
#
loop_
_entity_poly.entity_id
_entity_poly.type
_entity_poly.pdbx_seq_one_letter_code
_entity_poly.pdbx_strand_id
1 'polypeptide(L)'
;MNSWNDSTDLCSWIGVTCNVWNKKVVILNLEAQKLVGFIPSSIGNLTYLTGINLIDNNFHGPTQLIGSIPDQLSSLLNLTHFWVDDNNLTGAIPDWIGKSSSLYAISLAYNNFEGSIPNALGRLTSLGRFVIPSNKLSGTVPSSIYNISSIYYITATQNQLHGELPQNVGTTLPNLEIFAGGKLRFLDFAENGLPGKLPAENLNHLVGPPITTRSREAAVLYHSSLKRVWQRCPTLLLVSWPSVCAPTCPLQLWFSRRTLPYLP
;
A
#
# COMPACT_ATOMS: atom_id res chain seq x y z
N MET A 1 4.52 -6.86 27.39
CA MET A 1 5.65 -5.89 27.44
C MET A 1 6.02 -5.69 28.91
N ASN A 2 7.30 -5.60 29.25
CA ASN A 2 7.73 -5.50 30.66
C ASN A 2 8.05 -4.06 31.11
N SER A 3 8.01 -3.10 30.19
CA SER A 3 8.29 -1.67 30.43
C SER A 3 7.04 -0.82 30.64
N TRP A 4 5.88 -1.29 30.20
CA TRP A 4 4.58 -0.65 30.43
C TRP A 4 4.07 -1.14 31.80
N ASN A 5 4.00 -0.23 32.76
CA ASN A 5 3.66 -0.47 34.16
C ASN A 5 2.91 0.74 34.74
N ASP A 6 2.63 0.76 36.04
CA ASP A 6 1.90 1.88 36.67
C ASP A 6 2.73 3.19 36.82
N SER A 7 3.88 3.30 36.14
CA SER A 7 4.68 4.54 36.12
C SER A 7 3.96 5.65 35.36
N THR A 8 4.04 6.87 35.89
CA THR A 8 3.54 8.08 35.24
C THR A 8 4.50 8.63 34.17
N ASP A 9 5.75 8.16 34.11
CA ASP A 9 6.70 8.51 33.05
C ASP A 9 6.50 7.62 31.81
N LEU A 10 5.43 7.89 31.08
CA LEU A 10 5.10 7.23 29.81
C LEU A 10 6.23 7.34 28.78
N CYS A 11 7.08 8.37 28.88
CA CYS A 11 8.16 8.63 27.93
C CYS A 11 9.35 7.68 28.09
N SER A 12 9.38 6.91 29.18
CA SER A 12 10.35 5.81 29.40
C SER A 12 9.91 4.47 28.80
N TRP A 13 8.66 4.36 28.35
CA TRP A 13 8.08 3.10 27.90
C TRP A 13 8.60 2.71 26.51
N ILE A 14 8.82 1.40 26.31
CA ILE A 14 9.25 0.88 25.00
C ILE A 14 8.17 1.21 23.96
N GLY A 15 8.61 1.75 22.83
CA GLY A 15 7.74 2.17 21.73
C GLY A 15 7.08 3.54 21.90
N VAL A 16 7.24 4.21 23.04
CA VAL A 16 6.65 5.54 23.26
C VAL A 16 7.69 6.62 22.97
N THR A 17 7.38 7.53 22.05
CA THR A 17 8.16 8.76 21.85
C THR A 17 7.35 9.95 22.33
N CYS A 18 7.97 10.80 23.16
CA CYS A 18 7.38 12.04 23.64
C CYS A 18 7.98 13.29 22.99
N ASN A 19 7.17 14.34 22.87
CA ASN A 19 7.63 15.68 22.58
C ASN A 19 8.58 16.15 23.70
N VAL A 20 9.75 16.66 23.32
CA VAL A 20 10.83 16.97 24.26
C VAL A 20 10.48 18.06 25.28
N TRP A 21 9.63 19.03 24.88
CA TRP A 21 9.27 20.21 25.66
C TRP A 21 8.08 19.97 26.59
N ASN A 22 6.97 19.40 26.09
CA ASN A 22 5.72 19.26 26.85
C ASN A 22 5.43 17.84 27.36
N LYS A 23 6.33 16.89 27.10
CA LYS A 23 6.25 15.47 27.51
C LYS A 23 4.97 14.74 27.07
N LYS A 24 4.24 15.26 26.07
CA LYS A 24 3.10 14.55 25.47
C LYS A 24 3.60 13.48 24.51
N VAL A 25 2.95 12.33 24.51
CA VAL A 25 3.21 11.24 23.55
C VAL A 25 2.90 11.72 22.14
N VAL A 26 3.85 11.54 21.22
CA VAL A 26 3.73 11.89 19.79
C VAL A 26 3.81 10.68 18.87
N ILE A 27 4.53 9.61 19.24
CA ILE A 27 4.61 8.39 18.44
C ILE A 27 4.40 7.17 19.34
N LEU A 28 3.53 6.26 18.90
CA LEU A 28 3.49 4.88 19.37
C LEU A 28 4.07 3.98 18.28
N ASN A 29 5.24 3.39 18.55
CA ASN A 29 5.86 2.36 17.71
C ASN A 29 5.87 1.03 18.46
N LEU A 30 4.88 0.19 18.16
CA LEU A 30 4.69 -1.13 18.76
C LEU A 30 4.74 -2.24 17.70
N GLU A 31 5.60 -2.05 16.70
CA GLU A 31 5.95 -3.03 15.69
C GLU A 31 6.56 -4.29 16.32
N ALA A 32 6.14 -5.49 15.86
CA ALA A 32 6.65 -6.79 16.31
C ALA A 32 6.58 -7.05 17.84
N GLN A 33 5.70 -6.35 18.57
CA GLN A 33 5.60 -6.46 20.04
C GLN A 33 4.70 -7.61 20.53
N LYS A 34 4.17 -8.43 19.61
CA LYS A 34 3.26 -9.55 19.89
C LYS A 34 1.97 -9.09 20.58
N LEU A 35 1.44 -7.95 20.16
CA LEU A 35 0.16 -7.41 20.64
C LEU A 35 -1.01 -8.32 20.26
N VAL A 36 -2.01 -8.38 21.15
CA VAL A 36 -3.13 -9.31 21.06
C VAL A 36 -4.44 -8.60 21.43
N GLY A 37 -5.57 -9.07 20.90
CA GLY A 37 -6.87 -8.49 21.21
C GLY A 37 -7.14 -7.24 20.37
N PHE A 38 -7.75 -6.22 20.95
CA PHE A 38 -8.26 -5.06 20.22
C PHE A 38 -7.36 -3.83 20.35
N ILE A 39 -7.36 -2.97 19.32
CA ILE A 39 -6.82 -1.61 19.45
C ILE A 39 -7.69 -0.87 20.49
N PRO A 40 -7.13 -0.39 21.62
CA PRO A 40 -7.93 0.24 22.66
C PRO A 40 -8.35 1.66 22.26
N SER A 41 -9.63 1.97 22.46
CA SER A 41 -10.21 3.29 22.17
C SER A 41 -9.55 4.44 22.95
N SER A 42 -8.91 4.15 24.08
CA SER A 42 -8.15 5.10 24.89
C SER A 42 -6.94 5.71 24.18
N ILE A 43 -6.45 5.12 23.07
CA ILE A 43 -5.45 5.75 22.19
C ILE A 43 -5.96 7.11 21.67
N GLY A 44 -7.27 7.27 21.48
CA GLY A 44 -7.91 8.55 21.14
C GLY A 44 -7.69 9.67 22.17
N ASN A 45 -7.27 9.37 23.41
CA ASN A 45 -6.95 10.40 24.39
C ASN A 45 -5.56 11.04 24.16
N LEU A 46 -4.72 10.44 23.31
CA LEU A 46 -3.37 10.92 23.01
C LEU A 46 -3.39 11.92 21.83
N THR A 47 -4.09 13.04 22.00
CA THR A 47 -4.37 14.03 20.93
C THR A 47 -3.14 14.71 20.30
N TYR A 48 -1.95 14.50 20.86
CA TYR A 48 -0.67 14.95 20.32
C TYR A 48 0.00 13.91 19.40
N LEU A 49 -0.60 12.74 19.18
CA LEU A 49 -0.07 11.71 18.29
C LEU A 49 0.08 12.22 16.85
N THR A 50 1.28 12.03 16.33
CA THR A 50 1.67 12.20 14.94
C THR A 50 2.00 10.88 14.26
N GLY A 51 2.27 9.80 15.01
CA GLY A 51 2.59 8.49 14.45
C GLY A 51 2.00 7.31 15.25
N ILE A 52 1.41 6.36 14.54
CA ILE A 52 1.04 5.04 15.06
C ILE A 52 1.64 3.99 14.13
N ASN A 53 2.47 3.10 14.68
CA ASN A 53 2.99 1.90 14.04
C ASN A 53 2.62 0.68 14.89
N LEU A 54 1.78 -0.19 14.35
CA LEU A 54 1.37 -1.49 14.91
C LEU A 54 1.73 -2.65 13.96
N ILE A 55 2.66 -2.45 13.04
CA ILE A 55 3.07 -3.43 12.01
C ILE A 55 3.46 -4.77 12.65
N ASP A 56 3.08 -5.86 12.00
CA ASP A 56 3.53 -7.22 12.29
C ASP A 56 3.39 -7.64 13.76
N ASN A 57 2.18 -7.56 14.31
CA ASN A 57 1.88 -8.17 15.60
C ASN A 57 1.37 -9.62 15.47
N ASN A 58 1.61 -10.26 14.31
CA ASN A 58 1.11 -11.60 13.95
C ASN A 58 2.22 -12.65 13.76
N PHE A 59 3.47 -12.32 13.37
CA PHE A 59 4.50 -13.34 13.03
C PHE A 59 4.98 -14.26 14.16
N HIS A 60 4.55 -14.06 15.41
CA HIS A 60 5.25 -14.57 16.59
C HIS A 60 4.42 -15.47 17.53
N GLY A 61 3.22 -15.88 17.13
CA GLY A 61 2.42 -16.84 17.91
C GLY A 61 0.99 -17.02 17.37
N PRO A 62 0.15 -17.84 18.06
CA PRO A 62 -1.25 -18.05 17.70
C PRO A 62 -2.17 -16.87 18.11
N THR A 63 -1.60 -15.70 18.40
CA THR A 63 -2.28 -14.56 19.02
C THR A 63 -2.16 -13.34 18.13
N GLN A 64 -3.25 -12.59 17.97
CA GLN A 64 -3.38 -11.61 16.90
C GLN A 64 -4.05 -10.33 17.41
N LEU A 65 -3.69 -9.20 16.81
CA LEU A 65 -4.47 -7.97 16.89
C LEU A 65 -5.69 -8.10 15.94
N ILE A 66 -6.89 -7.92 16.49
CA ILE A 66 -8.19 -8.22 15.87
C ILE A 66 -9.19 -7.08 16.03
N GLY A 67 -10.30 -7.16 15.29
CA GLY A 67 -11.39 -6.20 15.34
C GLY A 67 -11.15 -4.95 14.49
N SER A 68 -12.04 -3.97 14.60
CA SER A 68 -11.97 -2.73 13.82
C SER A 68 -11.10 -1.66 14.46
N ILE A 69 -10.65 -0.70 13.65
CA ILE A 69 -9.99 0.50 14.16
C ILE A 69 -11.05 1.35 14.90
N PRO A 70 -10.86 1.73 16.19
CA PRO A 70 -11.91 2.40 16.96
C PRO A 70 -12.20 3.83 16.52
N ASP A 71 -13.48 4.23 16.50
CA ASP A 71 -13.91 5.59 16.16
C ASP A 71 -13.40 6.68 17.11
N GLN A 72 -12.97 6.30 18.32
CA GLN A 72 -12.37 7.24 19.27
C GLN A 72 -11.02 7.78 18.78
N LEU A 73 -10.34 7.12 17.83
CA LEU A 73 -9.14 7.66 17.18
C LEU A 73 -9.45 8.85 16.26
N SER A 74 -10.74 9.17 16.02
CA SER A 74 -11.16 10.37 15.27
C SER A 74 -10.79 11.72 15.91
N SER A 75 -10.27 11.71 17.13
CA SER A 75 -9.65 12.85 17.83
C SER A 75 -8.19 13.11 17.44
N LEU A 76 -7.53 12.18 16.74
CA LEU A 76 -6.10 12.22 16.43
C LEU A 76 -5.81 13.05 15.17
N LEU A 77 -6.16 14.33 15.22
CA LEU A 77 -6.13 15.25 14.08
C LEU A 77 -4.71 15.54 13.54
N ASN A 78 -3.68 15.23 14.33
CA ASN A 78 -2.28 15.53 14.03
C ASN A 78 -1.50 14.36 13.42
N LEU A 79 -2.15 13.22 13.12
CA LEU A 79 -1.47 12.07 12.52
C LEU A 79 -0.79 12.41 11.19
N THR A 80 0.43 11.92 11.05
CA THR A 80 1.29 11.98 9.86
C THR A 80 1.55 10.58 9.29
N HIS A 81 1.64 9.57 10.17
CA HIS A 81 1.89 8.19 9.82
C HIS A 81 0.90 7.28 10.55
N PHE A 82 0.22 6.41 9.80
CA PHE A 82 -0.68 5.40 10.34
C PHE A 82 -0.43 4.06 9.65
N TRP A 83 0.22 3.14 10.38
CA TRP A 83 0.63 1.83 9.89
C TRP A 83 0.13 0.73 10.82
N VAL A 84 -0.65 -0.21 10.28
CA VAL A 84 -1.27 -1.32 11.02
C VAL A 84 -1.16 -2.66 10.26
N ASP A 85 -0.17 -2.75 9.38
CA ASP A 85 0.05 -3.86 8.46
C ASP A 85 0.31 -5.20 9.16
N ASP A 86 0.06 -6.31 8.48
CA ASP A 86 0.36 -7.67 8.94
C ASP A 86 -0.34 -8.01 10.28
N ASN A 87 -1.64 -7.76 10.33
CA ASN A 87 -2.53 -8.01 11.47
C ASN A 87 -3.82 -8.74 11.03
N ASN A 88 -4.75 -8.98 11.95
CA ASN A 88 -6.04 -9.59 11.66
C ASN A 88 -7.20 -8.59 11.92
N LEU A 89 -6.99 -7.31 11.59
CA LEU A 89 -7.99 -6.25 11.73
C LEU A 89 -9.10 -6.40 10.69
N THR A 90 -10.33 -6.02 11.06
CA THR A 90 -11.57 -6.27 10.32
C THR A 90 -12.43 -5.01 10.20
N GLY A 91 -13.53 -5.07 9.45
CA GLY A 91 -14.48 -3.96 9.32
C GLY A 91 -14.04 -2.92 8.28
N ALA A 92 -14.77 -1.81 8.20
CA ALA A 92 -14.49 -0.75 7.23
C ALA A 92 -13.28 0.10 7.61
N ILE A 93 -12.61 0.67 6.59
CA ILE A 93 -11.67 1.79 6.78
C ILE A 93 -12.50 2.99 7.30
N PRO A 94 -12.20 3.58 8.47
CA PRO A 94 -13.03 4.66 9.00
C PRO A 94 -12.88 5.99 8.26
N ASP A 95 -14.00 6.66 7.97
CA ASP A 95 -14.07 8.00 7.38
C ASP A 95 -13.24 9.04 8.14
N TRP A 96 -13.07 8.88 9.45
CA TRP A 96 -12.35 9.85 10.28
C TRP A 96 -10.85 9.92 9.96
N ILE A 97 -10.26 8.92 9.30
CA ILE A 97 -8.88 9.01 8.81
C ILE A 97 -8.73 10.24 7.90
N GLY A 98 -9.77 10.59 7.13
CA GLY A 98 -9.85 11.81 6.32
C GLY A 98 -9.95 13.14 7.10
N LYS A 99 -9.90 13.14 8.44
CA LYS A 99 -9.85 14.36 9.27
C LYS A 99 -8.42 14.84 9.54
N SER A 100 -7.44 13.93 9.55
CA SER A 100 -6.06 14.23 9.91
C SER A 100 -5.29 14.71 8.68
N SER A 101 -5.49 15.98 8.28
CA SER A 101 -4.95 16.57 7.05
C SER A 101 -3.43 16.55 6.91
N SER A 102 -2.71 16.32 8.02
CA SER A 102 -1.27 16.11 8.08
C SER A 102 -0.81 14.69 7.68
N LEU A 103 -1.73 13.75 7.42
CA LEU A 103 -1.39 12.38 7.04
C LEU A 103 -0.58 12.36 5.75
N TYR A 104 0.62 11.80 5.85
CA TYR A 104 1.60 11.63 4.78
C TYR A 104 1.70 10.19 4.31
N ALA A 105 1.58 9.22 5.22
CA ALA A 105 1.57 7.80 4.86
C ALA A 105 0.50 7.01 5.63
N ILE A 106 -0.29 6.23 4.89
CA ILE A 106 -1.25 5.26 5.41
C ILE A 106 -0.87 3.88 4.86
N SER A 107 -0.75 2.90 5.74
CA SER A 107 -0.48 1.50 5.39
C SER A 107 -1.38 0.57 6.21
N LEU A 108 -2.23 -0.18 5.52
CA LEU A 108 -3.23 -1.10 6.07
C LEU A 108 -3.07 -2.52 5.46
N ALA A 109 -1.88 -2.84 4.93
CA ALA A 109 -1.65 -4.05 4.15
C ALA A 109 -1.89 -5.33 4.97
N TYR A 110 -2.19 -6.44 4.28
CA TYR A 110 -2.25 -7.78 4.88
C TYR A 110 -3.14 -7.83 6.13
N ASN A 111 -4.41 -7.45 5.94
CA ASN A 111 -5.46 -7.40 6.96
C ASN A 111 -6.78 -7.94 6.36
N ASN A 112 -7.89 -7.77 7.09
CA ASN A 112 -9.23 -8.20 6.65
C ASN A 112 -10.19 -7.00 6.55
N PHE A 113 -9.71 -5.80 6.21
CA PHE A 113 -10.56 -4.63 6.00
C PHE A 113 -11.52 -4.86 4.83
N GLU A 114 -12.77 -4.45 5.00
CA GLU A 114 -13.88 -4.70 4.08
C GLU A 114 -14.67 -3.42 3.74
N GLY A 115 -15.71 -3.52 2.91
CA GLY A 115 -16.47 -2.36 2.45
C GLY A 115 -15.68 -1.51 1.44
N SER A 116 -16.06 -0.24 1.28
CA SER A 116 -15.47 0.68 0.30
C SER A 116 -14.34 1.53 0.88
N ILE A 117 -13.41 1.97 0.02
CA ILE A 117 -12.43 3.02 0.36
C ILE A 117 -13.20 4.35 0.60
N PRO A 118 -13.06 5.02 1.75
CA PRO A 118 -13.80 6.24 2.05
C PRO A 118 -13.49 7.42 1.13
N ASN A 119 -14.53 8.08 0.63
CA ASN A 119 -14.42 9.37 -0.07
C ASN A 119 -13.71 10.44 0.78
N ALA A 120 -13.79 10.33 2.11
CA ALA A 120 -13.15 11.23 3.07
C ALA A 120 -11.62 11.26 2.95
N LEU A 121 -10.97 10.17 2.48
CA LEU A 121 -9.52 10.15 2.24
C LEU A 121 -9.07 11.18 1.20
N GLY A 122 -9.98 11.59 0.30
CA GLY A 122 -9.77 12.69 -0.66
C GLY A 122 -9.44 14.05 -0.04
N ARG A 123 -9.58 14.22 1.29
CA ARG A 123 -9.22 15.43 2.02
C ARG A 123 -7.74 15.48 2.42
N LEU A 124 -7.01 14.38 2.27
CA LEU A 124 -5.63 14.23 2.74
C LEU A 124 -4.64 14.81 1.72
N THR A 125 -4.65 16.14 1.55
CA THR A 125 -3.82 16.86 0.57
C THR A 125 -2.32 16.68 0.74
N SER A 126 -1.87 16.14 1.88
CA SER A 126 -0.47 15.85 2.19
C SER A 126 -0.07 14.37 1.98
N LEU A 127 -1.03 13.50 1.60
CA LEU A 127 -0.82 12.05 1.53
C LEU A 127 0.11 11.71 0.37
N GLY A 128 1.33 11.24 0.68
CA GLY A 128 2.29 10.76 -0.29
C GLY A 128 2.20 9.27 -0.59
N ARG A 129 1.91 8.46 0.44
CA ARG A 129 1.92 6.99 0.35
C ARG A 129 0.62 6.37 0.85
N PHE A 130 -0.09 5.65 -0.02
CA PHE A 130 -1.33 4.93 0.29
C PHE A 130 -1.22 3.44 -0.05
N VAL A 131 -1.23 2.59 0.97
CA VAL A 131 -0.90 1.17 0.84
C VAL A 131 -1.98 0.33 1.52
N ILE A 132 -2.80 -0.36 0.74
CA ILE A 132 -3.92 -1.19 1.22
C ILE A 132 -4.01 -2.59 0.56
N PRO A 133 -2.91 -3.22 0.10
CA PRO A 133 -3.00 -4.51 -0.60
C PRO A 133 -3.37 -5.66 0.35
N SER A 134 -3.82 -6.79 -0.21
CA SER A 134 -4.21 -7.99 0.55
C SER A 134 -5.25 -7.67 1.65
N ASN A 135 -6.43 -7.28 1.20
CA ASN A 135 -7.60 -7.00 2.05
C ASN A 135 -8.89 -7.48 1.33
N LYS A 136 -10.07 -7.15 1.89
CA LYS A 136 -11.39 -7.49 1.32
C LYS A 136 -12.16 -6.25 0.86
N LEU A 137 -11.43 -5.16 0.52
CA LEU A 137 -12.02 -3.90 0.10
C LEU A 137 -12.71 -4.05 -1.26
N SER A 138 -13.83 -3.39 -1.44
CA SER A 138 -14.75 -3.52 -2.58
C SER A 138 -15.24 -2.17 -3.07
N GLY A 139 -16.03 -2.14 -4.14
CA GLY A 139 -16.47 -0.90 -4.76
C GLY A 139 -15.38 -0.26 -5.62
N THR A 140 -15.46 1.05 -5.81
CA THR A 140 -14.51 1.83 -6.61
C THR A 140 -13.51 2.58 -5.72
N VAL A 141 -12.36 2.93 -6.29
CA VAL A 141 -11.45 3.91 -5.70
C VAL A 141 -12.08 5.31 -5.86
N PRO A 142 -12.29 6.08 -4.79
CA PRO A 142 -12.82 7.44 -4.86
C PRO A 142 -12.09 8.33 -5.87
N SER A 143 -12.86 9.05 -6.70
CA SER A 143 -12.29 9.99 -7.67
C SER A 143 -11.45 11.09 -7.03
N SER A 144 -11.76 11.44 -5.78
CA SER A 144 -11.03 12.41 -4.97
C SER A 144 -9.60 11.99 -4.63
N ILE A 145 -9.30 10.69 -4.56
CA ILE A 145 -7.93 10.20 -4.31
C ILE A 145 -7.01 10.51 -5.49
N TYR A 146 -7.51 10.40 -6.72
CA TYR A 146 -6.72 10.73 -7.92
C TYR A 146 -6.41 12.23 -8.06
N ASN A 147 -7.02 13.10 -7.26
CA ASN A 147 -6.74 14.53 -7.22
C ASN A 147 -5.75 14.92 -6.10
N ILE A 148 -5.28 13.97 -5.29
CA ILE A 148 -4.27 14.22 -4.26
C ILE A 148 -2.89 14.25 -4.93
N SER A 149 -2.52 15.43 -5.44
CA SER A 149 -1.30 15.61 -6.25
C SER A 149 0.00 15.28 -5.53
N SER A 150 -0.01 15.21 -4.19
CA SER A 150 1.13 14.79 -3.36
C SER A 150 1.37 13.28 -3.35
N ILE A 151 0.42 12.44 -3.80
CA ILE A 151 0.61 10.99 -3.87
C ILE A 151 1.73 10.67 -4.86
N TYR A 152 2.74 9.97 -4.35
CA TYR A 152 3.84 9.41 -5.11
C TYR A 152 3.82 7.87 -5.13
N TYR A 153 3.12 7.22 -4.19
CA TYR A 153 3.02 5.76 -4.12
C TYR A 153 1.60 5.32 -3.75
N ILE A 154 0.97 4.50 -4.59
CA ILE A 154 -0.35 3.93 -4.32
C ILE A 154 -0.46 2.48 -4.79
N THR A 155 -0.85 1.60 -3.87
CA THR A 155 -1.11 0.18 -4.16
C THR A 155 -2.31 -0.34 -3.36
N ALA A 156 -3.17 -1.08 -4.04
CA ALA A 156 -4.33 -1.77 -3.47
C ALA A 156 -4.54 -3.15 -4.11
N THR A 157 -3.45 -3.84 -4.42
CA THR A 157 -3.51 -5.19 -5.03
C THR A 157 -4.26 -6.19 -4.13
N GLN A 158 -4.75 -7.29 -4.71
CA GLN A 158 -5.38 -8.37 -3.94
C GLN A 158 -6.54 -7.86 -3.07
N ASN A 159 -7.52 -7.26 -3.73
CA ASN A 159 -8.76 -6.76 -3.16
C ASN A 159 -9.92 -7.09 -4.14
N GLN A 160 -11.12 -6.58 -3.86
CA GLN A 160 -12.35 -6.76 -4.66
C GLN A 160 -12.78 -5.44 -5.33
N LEU A 161 -11.82 -4.52 -5.56
CA LEU A 161 -12.09 -3.21 -6.17
C LEU A 161 -12.43 -3.37 -7.66
N HIS A 162 -13.25 -2.47 -8.18
CA HIS A 162 -13.68 -2.43 -9.57
C HIS A 162 -13.91 -0.97 -10.04
N GLY A 163 -14.39 -0.80 -11.27
CA GLY A 163 -14.47 0.50 -11.94
C GLY A 163 -13.29 0.75 -12.89
N GLU A 164 -13.07 2.01 -13.27
CA GLU A 164 -12.03 2.41 -14.22
C GLU A 164 -11.09 3.45 -13.59
N LEU A 165 -9.83 3.46 -14.02
CA LEU A 165 -8.89 4.52 -13.69
C LEU A 165 -9.22 5.76 -14.54
N PRO A 166 -9.22 6.98 -13.98
CA PRO A 166 -9.41 8.19 -14.77
C PRO A 166 -8.39 8.28 -15.91
N GLN A 167 -8.82 8.64 -17.11
CA GLN A 167 -7.93 8.76 -18.27
C GLN A 167 -6.76 9.72 -17.99
N ASN A 168 -7.01 10.77 -17.20
CA ASN A 168 -6.05 11.79 -16.78
C ASN A 168 -5.27 11.45 -15.49
N VAL A 169 -5.28 10.20 -15.00
CA VAL A 169 -4.60 9.84 -13.73
C VAL A 169 -3.10 10.20 -13.71
N GLY A 170 -2.43 10.13 -14.86
CA GLY A 170 -1.02 10.51 -15.00
C GLY A 170 -0.73 12.02 -14.95
N THR A 171 -1.75 12.88 -15.04
CA THR A 171 -1.62 14.34 -14.87
C THR A 171 -2.18 14.83 -13.55
N THR A 172 -3.19 14.15 -12.99
CA THR A 172 -3.76 14.49 -11.67
C THR A 172 -2.93 13.95 -10.50
N LEU A 173 -2.16 12.88 -10.70
CA LEU A 173 -1.13 12.38 -9.78
C LEU A 173 0.28 12.60 -10.36
N PRO A 174 0.76 13.85 -10.45
CA PRO A 174 2.02 14.18 -11.13
C PRO A 174 3.28 13.68 -10.41
N ASN A 175 3.18 13.35 -9.12
CA ASN A 175 4.29 12.93 -8.29
C ASN A 175 4.49 11.40 -8.20
N LEU A 176 3.67 10.59 -8.89
CA LEU A 176 3.83 9.12 -8.90
C LEU A 176 5.28 8.74 -9.22
N GLU A 177 5.94 8.05 -8.29
CA GLU A 177 7.37 7.76 -8.37
C GLU A 177 7.66 6.87 -9.58
N ILE A 178 8.53 7.38 -10.47
CA ILE A 178 8.95 6.73 -11.71
C ILE A 178 10.34 6.15 -11.51
N PHE A 179 10.43 4.89 -11.10
CA PHE A 179 11.69 4.18 -11.29
C PHE A 179 11.95 3.94 -12.78
N ALA A 180 13.21 4.15 -13.15
CA ALA A 180 13.65 4.26 -14.52
C ALA A 180 15.00 3.54 -14.64
N GLY A 181 14.96 2.23 -14.95
CA GLY A 181 16.17 1.42 -15.17
C GLY A 181 16.59 0.44 -14.07
N GLY A 182 15.72 0.00 -13.16
CA GLY A 182 16.11 -1.09 -12.24
C GLY A 182 15.25 -1.39 -11.01
N LYS A 183 14.15 -0.66 -10.76
CA LYS A 183 13.13 -1.02 -9.78
C LYS A 183 11.79 -0.36 -10.11
N LEU A 184 11.04 0.14 -9.14
CA LEU A 184 9.61 -0.15 -9.02
C LEU A 184 8.77 1.16 -9.05
N ARG A 185 7.84 1.33 -10.01
CA ARG A 185 6.88 2.45 -10.11
C ARG A 185 5.42 1.99 -10.21
N PHE A 186 4.54 2.40 -9.28
CA PHE A 186 3.13 1.96 -9.32
C PHE A 186 2.08 2.96 -8.86
N LEU A 187 1.11 3.05 -9.75
CA LEU A 187 -0.30 2.86 -9.44
C LEU A 187 -0.61 1.35 -9.58
N ASP A 188 -0.60 0.56 -8.50
CA ASP A 188 -0.86 -0.90 -8.57
C ASP A 188 -2.25 -1.27 -8.04
N PHE A 189 -3.03 -1.91 -8.91
CA PHE A 189 -4.32 -2.50 -8.56
C PHE A 189 -4.46 -3.93 -9.15
N ALA A 190 -3.36 -4.63 -9.40
CA ALA A 190 -3.39 -6.05 -9.80
C ALA A 190 -4.23 -6.91 -8.83
N GLU A 191 -4.75 -8.04 -9.33
CA GLU A 191 -5.57 -8.96 -8.52
C GLU A 191 -6.80 -8.27 -7.88
N ASN A 192 -7.47 -7.43 -8.68
CA ASN A 192 -8.78 -6.82 -8.41
C ASN A 192 -9.77 -7.14 -9.55
N GLY A 193 -11.03 -6.72 -9.39
CA GLY A 193 -12.09 -6.78 -10.41
C GLY A 193 -12.08 -5.62 -11.42
N LEU A 194 -10.99 -4.85 -11.52
CA LEU A 194 -10.86 -3.72 -12.45
C LEU A 194 -10.70 -4.20 -13.91
N PRO A 195 -11.63 -3.89 -14.83
CA PRO A 195 -11.40 -4.07 -16.25
C PRO A 195 -10.49 -2.96 -16.79
N GLY A 196 -9.58 -3.33 -17.70
CA GLY A 196 -8.89 -2.37 -18.57
C GLY A 196 -7.41 -2.17 -18.26
N LYS A 197 -6.69 -1.72 -19.29
CA LYS A 197 -5.27 -1.36 -19.20
C LYS A 197 -5.15 -0.01 -18.46
N LEU A 198 -4.03 0.21 -17.78
CA LEU A 198 -3.58 1.56 -17.42
C LEU A 198 -3.67 2.47 -18.66
N PRO A 199 -4.26 3.69 -18.58
CA PRO A 199 -4.37 4.61 -19.71
C PRO A 199 -2.98 5.14 -20.09
N ALA A 200 -2.27 4.38 -20.93
CA ALA A 200 -0.88 4.60 -21.30
C ALA A 200 -0.64 5.99 -21.94
N GLU A 201 -1.67 6.54 -22.59
CA GLU A 201 -1.64 7.80 -23.34
C GLU A 201 -1.27 9.02 -22.46
N ASN A 202 -1.55 8.97 -21.15
CA ASN A 202 -1.20 10.04 -20.21
C ASN A 202 -0.08 9.66 -19.23
N LEU A 203 0.57 8.51 -19.44
CA LEU A 203 1.76 8.08 -18.68
C LEU A 203 3.07 8.47 -19.38
N ASN A 204 3.02 9.41 -20.35
CA ASN A 204 4.18 9.88 -21.12
C ASN A 204 5.21 10.67 -20.30
N HIS A 205 4.84 11.17 -19.11
CA HIS A 205 5.83 11.67 -18.15
C HIS A 205 6.53 10.53 -17.40
N LEU A 206 5.92 9.33 -17.34
CA LEU A 206 6.54 8.12 -16.82
C LEU A 206 7.49 7.49 -17.86
N VAL A 207 8.41 8.25 -18.47
CA VAL A 207 9.41 7.69 -19.39
C VAL A 207 10.68 7.29 -18.62
N GLY A 208 11.08 6.03 -18.76
CA GLY A 208 12.40 5.56 -18.31
C GLY A 208 13.36 5.50 -19.49
N PRO A 209 14.68 5.46 -19.25
CA PRO A 209 15.65 5.33 -20.33
C PRO A 209 15.44 4.00 -21.08
N PRO A 210 15.79 3.94 -22.38
CA PRO A 210 15.53 2.78 -23.21
C PRO A 210 16.15 1.51 -22.62
N ILE A 211 15.34 0.44 -22.58
CA ILE A 211 15.75 -0.87 -22.05
C ILE A 211 16.83 -1.44 -22.97
N THR A 212 18.09 -1.38 -22.55
CA THR A 212 19.18 -2.06 -23.25
C THR A 212 19.08 -3.56 -23.03
N THR A 213 19.43 -4.34 -24.06
CA THR A 213 19.12 -5.78 -24.17
C THR A 213 19.81 -6.71 -23.16
N ARG A 214 20.62 -6.17 -22.23
CA ARG A 214 21.37 -6.94 -21.21
C ARG A 214 20.62 -7.18 -19.89
N SER A 215 19.48 -6.54 -19.63
CA SER A 215 18.79 -6.60 -18.32
C SER A 215 17.80 -7.78 -18.14
N ARG A 216 17.87 -8.84 -18.95
CA ARG A 216 16.90 -9.95 -18.93
C ARG A 216 17.02 -10.92 -17.74
N GLU A 217 18.02 -10.80 -16.87
CA GLU A 217 18.35 -11.85 -15.88
C GLU A 217 18.13 -11.48 -14.39
N ALA A 218 17.60 -10.30 -14.07
CA ALA A 218 17.51 -9.80 -12.69
C ALA A 218 16.08 -9.51 -12.19
N ALA A 219 15.28 -10.58 -11.97
CA ALA A 219 14.02 -10.50 -11.22
C ALA A 219 13.73 -11.82 -10.48
N VAL A 220 14.44 -12.06 -9.37
CA VAL A 220 14.30 -13.27 -8.54
C VAL A 220 14.24 -12.89 -7.06
N LEU A 221 13.12 -13.22 -6.41
CA LEU A 221 12.85 -13.24 -4.95
C LEU A 221 12.81 -11.85 -4.25
N TYR A 222 11.97 -11.63 -3.24
CA TYR A 222 11.36 -12.57 -2.28
C TYR A 222 9.84 -12.73 -2.41
N HIS A 223 9.37 -13.99 -2.33
CA HIS A 223 7.98 -14.34 -1.98
C HIS A 223 8.05 -15.59 -1.10
N SER A 224 7.66 -15.47 0.17
CA SER A 224 7.94 -16.46 1.24
C SER A 224 7.00 -17.67 1.28
N SER A 225 6.37 -18.04 0.15
CA SER A 225 5.59 -19.28 0.03
C SER A 225 5.14 -19.56 -1.41
N LEU A 226 5.91 -20.34 -2.17
CA LEU A 226 5.41 -21.31 -3.19
C LEU A 226 6.58 -22.04 -3.89
N LYS A 227 6.87 -23.28 -3.46
CA LYS A 227 7.72 -24.20 -4.23
C LYS A 227 6.90 -24.83 -5.37
N ARG A 228 7.16 -24.47 -6.63
CA ARG A 228 7.09 -25.43 -7.75
C ARG A 228 7.88 -24.98 -8.98
N VAL A 229 8.59 -25.95 -9.55
CA VAL A 229 9.54 -25.81 -10.67
C VAL A 229 8.81 -25.78 -12.02
N TRP A 230 9.32 -25.00 -12.98
CA TRP A 230 9.13 -25.26 -14.41
C TRP A 230 10.46 -25.14 -15.16
N GLN A 231 10.66 -26.00 -16.17
CA GLN A 231 11.94 -26.29 -16.80
C GLN A 231 12.23 -25.45 -18.06
N ARG A 232 13.50 -25.47 -18.49
CA ARG A 232 14.04 -24.79 -19.69
C ARG A 232 13.52 -25.39 -21.01
N CYS A 233 13.38 -24.54 -22.03
CA CYS A 233 13.52 -24.93 -23.44
C CYS A 233 14.72 -24.17 -24.06
N PRO A 234 15.68 -24.84 -24.73
CA PRO A 234 16.88 -24.19 -25.28
C PRO A 234 16.92 -24.05 -26.82
N THR A 235 17.54 -22.93 -27.28
CA THR A 235 18.39 -22.74 -28.49
C THR A 235 17.93 -23.08 -29.93
N LEU A 236 17.97 -22.04 -30.80
CA LEU A 236 18.43 -22.00 -32.22
C LEU A 236 18.51 -20.48 -32.59
N LEU A 237 19.64 -19.80 -32.88
CA LEU A 237 20.64 -19.89 -33.99
C LEU A 237 19.98 -19.70 -35.39
N LEU A 238 20.44 -18.87 -36.35
CA LEU A 238 21.62 -18.00 -36.52
C LEU A 238 21.40 -17.04 -37.74
N VAL A 239 22.10 -15.89 -37.84
CA VAL A 239 22.23 -15.01 -39.07
C VAL A 239 20.91 -14.26 -39.47
N SER A 240 20.83 -13.07 -40.12
CA SER A 240 21.77 -12.06 -40.70
C SER A 240 21.36 -10.59 -40.35
N TRP A 241 22.01 -9.58 -40.98
CA TRP A 241 21.61 -8.17 -41.17
C TRP A 241 21.79 -7.81 -42.68
N PRO A 242 21.34 -6.64 -43.24
CA PRO A 242 20.77 -5.45 -42.57
C PRO A 242 19.44 -4.91 -43.17
N SER A 243 18.96 -3.80 -42.60
CA SER A 243 18.04 -2.77 -43.14
C SER A 243 16.62 -2.73 -42.56
N VAL A 244 16.09 -1.49 -42.49
CA VAL A 244 14.75 -1.09 -42.00
C VAL A 244 14.56 -1.14 -40.48
N CYS A 245 14.83 0.00 -39.83
CA CYS A 245 14.20 0.35 -38.57
C CYS A 245 12.69 0.58 -38.79
N ALA A 246 11.85 -0.10 -38.02
CA ALA A 246 10.44 0.24 -37.86
C ALA A 246 10.07 0.16 -36.36
N PRO A 247 9.66 1.28 -35.71
CA PRO A 247 9.42 1.30 -34.28
C PRO A 247 7.95 1.03 -33.94
N THR A 248 7.58 -0.21 -33.62
CA THR A 248 6.29 -0.53 -32.97
C THR A 248 6.33 -1.90 -32.29
N CYS A 249 6.94 -1.96 -31.10
CA CYS A 249 6.66 -3.04 -30.15
C CYS A 249 5.87 -2.43 -28.99
N PRO A 250 4.51 -2.40 -29.06
CA PRO A 250 3.72 -1.92 -27.94
C PRO A 250 3.94 -2.84 -26.74
N LEU A 251 4.27 -2.27 -25.59
CA LEU A 251 4.36 -2.99 -24.32
C LEU A 251 2.99 -3.57 -23.97
N GLN A 252 2.75 -4.82 -24.39
CA GLN A 252 1.65 -5.61 -23.87
C GLN A 252 1.99 -6.02 -22.44
N LEU A 253 1.48 -5.25 -21.48
CA LEU A 253 1.26 -5.74 -20.12
C LEU A 253 0.23 -6.88 -20.21
N TRP A 254 0.73 -8.12 -20.23
CA TRP A 254 -0.09 -9.32 -20.13
C TRP A 254 -0.65 -9.43 -18.72
N PHE A 255 -1.87 -8.95 -18.52
CA PHE A 255 -2.67 -9.35 -17.37
C PHE A 255 -2.97 -10.85 -17.52
N SER A 256 -2.38 -11.65 -16.63
CA SER A 256 -2.68 -13.08 -16.53
C SER A 256 -4.13 -13.28 -16.09
N ARG A 257 -5.04 -13.38 -17.07
CA ARG A 257 -6.35 -13.99 -16.81
C ARG A 257 -6.09 -15.43 -16.40
N ARG A 258 -6.32 -15.77 -15.13
CA ARG A 258 -6.76 -17.13 -14.80
C ARG A 258 -8.16 -17.31 -15.38
N THR A 259 -8.23 -17.69 -16.65
CA THR A 259 -9.37 -18.45 -17.13
C THR A 259 -9.39 -19.74 -16.32
N LEU A 260 -10.31 -19.83 -15.35
CA LEU A 260 -10.72 -21.11 -14.80
C LEU A 260 -11.16 -21.98 -15.99
N PRO A 261 -10.55 -23.15 -16.22
CA PRO A 261 -11.13 -24.09 -17.15
C PRO A 261 -12.43 -24.60 -16.54
N TYR A 262 -13.55 -24.14 -17.08
CA TYR A 262 -14.73 -24.99 -17.19
C TYR A 262 -14.30 -26.27 -17.91
N LEU A 263 -14.63 -27.43 -17.34
CA LEU A 263 -14.83 -28.74 -17.97
C LEU A 263 -15.25 -29.73 -16.85
N PRO A 264 -15.97 -30.81 -17.18
CA PRO A 264 -17.42 -30.87 -16.99
C PRO A 264 -17.85 -31.58 -15.69
#